data_AF-A0A8T4QL63-F1
#
_entry.id   AF-A0A8T4QL63-F1
#
_cell.length_a   1.000
_cell.length_b   1.000
_cell.length_c   1.000
_cell.angle_alpha   90.00
_cell.angle_beta   90.00
_cell.angle_gamma   90.00
#
_symmetry.space_group_name_H-M   'P 1'
#
loop_
_entity.id
_entity.type
_entity.pdbx_description
1 polymer ?
#
loop_
_entity_poly.entity_id
_entity_poly.type
_entity_poly.pdbx_seq_one_letter_code
_entity_poly.pdbx_strand_id
1 'polypeptide(L)' 'MDFYKELSKLPKAELHVHLDGSLREDTILSLSQPGNPFLPYSSVGELRQGLCFQKGWDLRRCLESFQATLSRFTDFS' A
#
# COMPACT_ATOMS: atom_id res chain seq x y z
N MET A 1 30.29 12.27 3.34
CA MET A 1 29.89 10.85 3.29
C MET A 1 28.39 10.79 3.41
N ASP A 2 27.71 10.04 2.53
CA ASP A 2 26.25 9.90 2.57
C ASP A 2 25.88 8.66 3.39
N PHE A 3 25.44 8.89 4.63
CA PHE A 3 25.12 7.84 5.59
C PHE A 3 23.99 6.92 5.10
N TYR A 4 23.01 7.43 4.34
CA TYR A 4 21.90 6.62 3.80
C TYR A 4 22.37 5.63 2.74
N LYS A 5 23.35 6.05 1.91
CA LYS A 5 23.95 5.21 0.89
C LYS A 5 24.77 4.06 1.46
N GLU A 6 25.32 4.22 2.66
CA GLU A 6 26.05 3.14 3.33
C GLU A 6 25.09 2.17 4.05
N LEU A 7 24.01 2.66 4.66
CA LEU A 7 22.96 1.82 5.26
C LEU A 7 22.21 0.95 4.24
N SER A 8 22.11 1.38 2.98
CA SER A 8 21.45 0.58 1.94
C SER A 8 22.27 -0.64 1.50
N LYS A 9 23.60 -0.62 1.70
CA LYS A 9 24.53 -1.70 1.31
C LYS A 9 24.65 -2.81 2.35
N LEU A 10 24.22 -2.57 3.59
CA LEU A 10 24.27 -3.58 4.64
C LEU A 10 23.29 -4.72 4.33
N PRO A 11 23.68 -6.00 4.51
CA PRO A 11 22.74 -7.11 4.40
C PRO A 11 21.71 -7.01 5.53
N LYS A 12 20.44 -6.91 5.16
CA LYS A 12 19.31 -6.75 6.09
C LYS A 12 18.42 -7.98 6.03
N ALA A 13 17.89 -8.38 7.19
CA ALA A 13 16.83 -9.37 7.30
C ALA A 13 15.57 -8.67 7.81
N GLU A 14 14.48 -8.78 7.07
CA GLU A 14 13.16 -8.29 7.46
C GLU A 14 12.28 -9.50 7.79
N LEU A 15 11.88 -9.61 9.05
CA LEU A 15 11.15 -10.77 9.56
C LEU A 15 9.64 -10.57 9.57
N HIS A 16 9.19 -9.32 9.47
CA HIS A 16 7.78 -8.96 9.50
C HIS A 16 7.52 -7.89 8.44
N VAL A 17 6.93 -8.32 7.33
CA VAL A 17 6.42 -7.43 6.29
C VAL A 17 5.07 -7.96 5.82
N HIS A 18 4.10 -7.05 5.71
CA HIS A 18 2.80 -7.35 5.13
C HIS A 18 2.89 -7.16 3.62
N LEU A 19 2.81 -8.23 2.85
CA LEU A 19 2.92 -8.18 1.39
C LEU A 19 1.80 -7.35 0.77
N ASP A 20 0.58 -7.54 1.26
CA ASP A 20 -0.62 -6.77 0.96
C ASP A 20 -0.54 -5.30 1.43
N GLY A 21 0.31 -5.00 2.41
CA GLY A 21 0.64 -3.63 2.82
C GLY A 21 1.82 -2.99 2.08
N SER A 22 2.46 -3.73 1.16
CA SER A 22 3.73 -3.31 0.50
C SER A 22 3.62 -3.20 -1.02
N LEU A 23 2.40 -3.18 -1.56
CA LEU A 23 2.18 -2.99 -2.99
C LEU A 23 2.51 -1.57 -3.42
N ARG A 24 3.08 -1.43 -4.62
CA ARG A 24 3.28 -0.12 -5.25
C ARG A 24 1.95 0.45 -5.73
N GLU A 25 1.76 1.75 -5.57
CA GLU A 25 0.53 2.45 -5.96
C GLU A 25 0.25 2.29 -7.47
N ASP A 26 1.28 2.36 -8.31
CA ASP A 26 1.17 2.11 -9.76
C ASP A 26 0.69 0.68 -10.05
N THR A 27 1.15 -0.30 -9.27
CA THR A 27 0.69 -1.69 -9.40
C THR A 27 -0.78 -1.80 -9.00
N ILE A 28 -1.20 -1.16 -7.91
CA ILE A 28 -2.61 -1.14 -7.48
C ILE A 28 -3.52 -0.57 -8.57
N LEU A 29 -3.14 0.56 -9.20
CA LEU A 29 -3.89 1.14 -10.33
C LEU A 29 -3.91 0.19 -11.53
N SER A 30 -2.76 -0.39 -11.90
CA SER A 30 -2.68 -1.27 -13.08
C SER A 30 -3.49 -2.56 -12.95
N LEU A 31 -3.68 -3.06 -11.71
CA LEU A 31 -4.48 -4.24 -11.41
C LEU A 31 -5.97 -3.91 -11.30
N SER A 32 -6.35 -2.64 -11.32
CA SER A 32 -7.77 -2.24 -11.26
C SER A 32 -8.45 -2.49 -12.61
N GLN A 33 -9.50 -3.31 -12.62
CA GLN A 33 -10.34 -3.47 -13.80
C GLN A 33 -11.31 -2.29 -13.94
N PRO A 34 -11.64 -1.85 -15.16
CA PRO A 34 -12.70 -0.87 -15.40
C PRO A 34 -14.01 -1.33 -14.74
N GLY A 35 -14.60 -0.48 -13.90
CA GLY A 35 -15.88 -0.77 -13.22
C GLY A 35 -15.77 -1.43 -11.84
N ASN A 36 -14.57 -1.57 -11.27
CA ASN A 36 -14.44 -2.05 -9.88
C ASN A 36 -14.96 -1.00 -8.89
N PRO A 37 -16.05 -1.27 -8.14
CA PRO A 37 -16.69 -0.27 -7.28
C PRO A 37 -15.89 0.06 -6.01
N PHE A 38 -14.81 -0.67 -5.73
CA PHE A 38 -14.05 -0.59 -4.48
C PHE A 38 -12.69 0.13 -4.62
N LEU A 39 -12.41 0.79 -5.74
CA LEU A 39 -11.25 1.67 -5.87
C LEU A 39 -11.72 3.13 -6.06
N PRO A 40 -12.00 3.86 -4.98
CA PRO A 40 -12.43 5.26 -5.06
C PRO A 40 -11.27 6.22 -5.41
N TYR A 41 -10.21 5.71 -6.03
CA TYR A 41 -8.99 6.45 -6.33
C TYR A 41 -8.70 6.36 -7.82
N SER A 42 -8.48 7.51 -8.42
CA SER A 42 -8.25 7.70 -9.85
C SER A 42 -6.79 8.04 -10.18
N SER A 43 -5.94 8.22 -9.15
CA SER A 43 -4.54 8.56 -9.31
C SER A 43 -3.64 8.01 -8.19
N VAL A 44 -2.34 7.96 -8.46
CA VAL A 44 -1.29 7.59 -7.49
C VAL A 44 -1.31 8.51 -6.27
N GLY A 45 -1.56 9.80 -6.48
CA GLY A 45 -1.59 10.79 -5.41
C GLY A 45 -2.74 10.54 -4.43
N GLU A 46 -3.91 10.19 -4.94
CA GLU A 46 -5.08 9.82 -4.13
C GLU A 46 -4.85 8.52 -3.37
N LEU A 47 -4.26 7.51 -4.02
CA LEU A 47 -3.86 6.26 -3.36
C LEU A 47 -2.90 6.50 -2.20
N ARG A 48 -1.87 7.32 -2.40
CA ARG A 48 -0.90 7.63 -1.35
C ARG A 48 -1.56 8.31 -0.15
N GLN A 49 -2.49 9.23 -0.37
CA GLN A 49 -3.21 9.87 0.74
C GLN A 49 -4.18 8.93 1.45
N GLY A 50 -4.84 8.03 0.70
CA GLY A 50 -5.83 7.10 1.24
C GLY A 50 -5.24 5.88 1.93
N LEU A 51 -4.08 5.40 1.47
CA LEU A 51 -3.50 4.12 1.91
C LEU A 51 -2.32 4.26 2.86
N CYS A 52 -1.49 5.31 2.70
CA CYS A 52 -0.32 5.47 3.55
C CYS A 52 -0.72 6.00 4.93
N PHE A 53 -0.17 5.36 5.97
CA PHE A 53 -0.38 5.77 7.35
C PHE A 53 -0.04 7.26 7.54
N GLN A 54 -0.98 8.02 8.11
CA GLN A 54 -0.78 9.42 8.44
C GLN A 54 -0.68 9.60 9.96
N LYS A 55 0.03 10.64 10.37
CA LYS A 55 0.12 11.02 11.77
C LYS A 55 -1.29 11.24 12.35
N GLY A 56 -1.56 10.64 13.50
CA GLY A 56 -2.86 10.74 14.19
C GLY A 56 -3.84 9.62 13.85
N TRP A 57 -3.46 8.65 13.01
CA TRP A 57 -4.24 7.44 12.81
C TRP A 57 -4.04 6.46 13.97
N ASP A 58 -5.10 5.75 14.33
CA ASP A 58 -5.04 4.60 15.21
C ASP A 58 -4.93 3.29 14.41
N LEU A 59 -4.81 2.16 15.12
CA LEU A 59 -4.69 0.85 14.50
C LEU A 59 -5.93 0.50 13.65
N ARG A 60 -7.12 0.86 14.11
CA ARG A 60 -8.37 0.57 13.39
C ARG A 60 -8.35 1.25 12.03
N ARG A 61 -8.04 2.55 12.00
CA ARG A 61 -7.95 3.31 10.76
C ARG A 61 -6.84 2.80 9.83
N CYS A 62 -5.72 2.33 10.40
CA CYS A 62 -4.68 1.65 9.63
C CYS A 62 -5.24 0.38 8.95
N LEU A 63 -5.97 -0.47 9.67
CA LEU A 63 -6.56 -1.69 9.11
C LEU A 63 -7.64 -1.42 8.06
N GLU A 64 -8.37 -0.31 8.17
CA GLU A 64 -9.36 0.11 7.16
C GLU A 64 -8.70 0.40 5.80
N SER A 65 -7.46 0.91 5.77
CA SER A 65 -6.77 1.18 4.52
C SER A 65 -6.42 -0.11 3.74
N PHE A 66 -6.24 -1.23 4.43
CA PHE A 66 -5.98 -2.53 3.79
C PHE A 66 -7.19 -3.07 3.01
N GLN A 67 -8.41 -2.62 3.30
CA GLN A 67 -9.61 -3.06 2.56
C GLN A 67 -9.52 -2.72 1.07
N ALA A 68 -8.94 -1.57 0.74
CA ALA A 68 -8.73 -1.14 -0.64
C ALA A 68 -7.77 -2.07 -1.40
N THR A 69 -6.76 -2.61 -0.71
CA THR A 69 -5.80 -3.55 -1.31
C THR A 69 -6.35 -4.98 -1.37
N LEU A 70 -7.00 -5.45 -0.31
CA LEU A 70 -7.53 -6.81 -0.22
C LEU A 70 -8.69 -7.07 -1.19
N SER A 71 -9.53 -6.06 -1.44
CA SER A 71 -10.63 -6.14 -2.42
C SER A 71 -10.15 -6.31 -3.88
N ARG A 72 -8.83 -6.37 -4.14
CA ARG A 72 -8.25 -6.72 -5.44
C ARG A 72 -7.96 -8.20 -5.61
N PHE A 73 -7.79 -8.93 -4.51
CA PHE A 73 -7.43 -10.36 -4.54
C PHE A 73 -8.62 -11.27 -4.25
N THR A 74 -9.72 -10.72 -3.77
CA THR A 74 -10.96 -11.46 -3.55
C THR A 74 -11.90 -11.24 -4.73
N ASP A 75 -11.99 -12.23 -5.62
CA ASP A 75 -13.10 -12.35 -6.56
C ASP A 75 -14.39 -12.51 -5.73
N PHE A 76 -15.22 -11.47 -5.67
CA PHE A 76 -16.62 -11.66 -5.30
C PHE A 76 -17.34 -12.16 -6.54
N SER A 77 -17.35 -13.48 -6.71
CA SER A 77 -18.30 -14.23 -7.54
C SER A 77 -19.68 -14.28 -6.89
#